data_AF-A0A8J7XJP7-F1
#
_entry.id   AF-A0A8J7XJP7-F1
#
_cell.length_a   1.000
_cell.length_b   1.000
_cell.length_c   1.000
_cell.angle_alpha   90.00
_cell.angle_beta   90.00
_cell.angle_gamma   90.00
#
_symmetry.space_group_name_H-M   'P 1'
#
loop_
_entity.id
_entity.type
_entity.pdbx_description
1 polymer ?
#
loop_
_entity_poly.entity_id
_entity_poly.type
_entity_poly.pdbx_seq_one_letter_code
_entity_poly.pdbx_strand_id
1 'polypeptide(L)'
;MAKLMKDTMTLKDVKAQDVYKEVIGFMAVNSYYLNQSVEPVKVIGKKKVQEGEGIIDSLLSRSAELHVGLWQRGKDLTVVLDFSKEAAPDADTIKGIILHRFGQGTETG
;
A
#
# COMPACT_ATOMS: atom_id res chain seq x y z
N MET A 1 15.78 0.83 -12.37
CA MET A 1 14.62 0.61 -11.49
C MET A 1 15.09 0.73 -10.06
N ALA A 2 14.50 1.62 -9.27
CA ALA A 2 14.78 1.68 -7.84
C ALA A 2 14.40 0.33 -7.20
N LYS A 3 15.21 -0.18 -6.28
CA LYS A 3 14.90 -1.40 -5.54
C LYS A 3 13.67 -1.12 -4.67
N LEU A 4 12.58 -1.83 -4.95
CA LEU A 4 11.39 -1.74 -4.11
C LEU A 4 11.62 -2.52 -2.80
N MET A 5 11.19 -1.91 -1.70
CA MET A 5 11.15 -2.53 -0.38
C MET A 5 9.87 -3.34 -0.26
N LYS A 6 9.92 -4.44 0.50
CA LYS A 6 8.81 -5.38 0.59
C LYS A 6 8.47 -5.70 2.03
N ASP A 7 7.19 -5.54 2.34
CA ASP A 7 6.56 -5.98 3.59
C ASP A 7 5.43 -6.96 3.29
N THR A 8 5.15 -7.84 4.24
CA THR A 8 4.06 -8.82 4.11
C THR A 8 3.41 -9.05 5.46
N MET A 9 2.09 -9.20 5.47
CA MET A 9 1.31 -9.55 6.65
C MET A 9 0.22 -10.55 6.28
N THR A 10 -0.25 -11.32 7.26
CA THR A 10 -1.35 -12.26 7.10
C THR A 10 -2.47 -11.90 8.06
N LEU A 11 -3.69 -11.81 7.54
CA LEU A 11 -4.91 -11.51 8.28
C LEU A 11 -5.79 -12.76 8.27
N LYS A 12 -6.43 -13.07 9.40
CA LYS A 12 -7.34 -14.22 9.54
C LYS A 12 -8.79 -13.77 9.46
N ASP A 13 -9.61 -14.55 8.76
CA ASP A 13 -11.05 -14.32 8.61
C ASP A 13 -11.42 -12.94 8.02
N VAL A 14 -10.50 -12.35 7.23
CA VAL A 14 -10.68 -11.07 6.53
C VAL A 14 -10.82 -11.33 5.03
N LYS A 15 -11.77 -10.65 4.38
CA LYS A 15 -11.94 -10.74 2.93
C LYS A 15 -10.99 -9.78 2.21
N ALA A 16 -10.35 -10.25 1.16
CA ALA A 16 -9.50 -9.41 0.29
C ALA A 16 -10.20 -8.12 -0.18
N GLN A 17 -11.50 -8.17 -0.47
CA GLN A 17 -12.28 -7.01 -0.90
C GLN A 17 -12.35 -5.88 0.14
N ASP A 18 -12.39 -6.21 1.43
CA ASP A 18 -12.49 -5.20 2.49
C ASP A 18 -11.16 -4.44 2.64
N VAL A 19 -10.04 -5.16 2.57
CA VAL A 19 -8.69 -4.57 2.55
C VAL A 19 -8.48 -3.76 1.27
N TYR A 20 -8.94 -4.26 0.11
CA TYR A 20 -8.84 -3.54 -1.17
C TYR A 20 -9.51 -2.17 -1.12
N LYS A 21 -10.73 -2.08 -0.56
CA LYS A 21 -11.45 -0.82 -0.40
C LYS A 21 -10.69 0.18 0.48
N GLU A 22 -10.12 -0.30 1.58
CA GLU A 22 -9.30 0.53 2.48
C GLU A 22 -8.06 1.08 1.77
N VAL A 23 -7.37 0.22 1.02
CA VAL A 23 -6.16 0.59 0.25
C VAL A 23 -6.45 1.63 -0.82
N ILE A 24 -7.55 1.48 -1.57
CA ILE A 24 -7.96 2.49 -2.57
C ILE A 24 -8.34 3.81 -1.89
N GLY A 25 -9.08 3.75 -0.78
CA GLY A 25 -9.43 4.94 -0.01
C GLY A 25 -8.18 5.69 0.46
N PHE A 26 -7.21 4.96 1.01
CA PHE A 26 -5.92 5.52 1.40
C PHE A 26 -5.17 6.16 0.21
N MET A 27 -5.08 5.46 -0.92
CA MET A 27 -4.40 5.98 -2.11
C MET A 27 -5.06 7.27 -2.64
N ALA A 28 -6.39 7.33 -2.67
CA ALA A 28 -7.13 8.51 -3.09
C ALA A 28 -6.87 9.71 -2.17
N VAL A 29 -6.87 9.51 -0.85
CA VAL A 29 -6.60 10.58 0.13
C VAL A 29 -5.14 11.06 0.06
N ASN A 30 -4.20 10.17 -0.25
CA ASN A 30 -2.77 10.48 -0.29
C ASN A 30 -2.27 10.87 -1.68
N SER A 31 -3.15 11.31 -2.58
CA SER A 31 -2.79 11.80 -3.92
C SER A 31 -2.03 10.80 -4.80
N TYR A 32 -2.23 9.50 -4.56
CA TYR A 32 -1.75 8.47 -5.47
C TYR A 32 -2.67 8.41 -6.68
N TYR A 33 -2.10 8.54 -7.86
CA TYR A 33 -2.78 8.15 -9.08
C TYR A 33 -2.74 6.63 -9.21
N LEU A 34 -3.91 6.00 -9.36
CA LEU A 34 -4.00 4.56 -9.60
C LEU A 34 -3.48 4.23 -11.00
N ASN A 35 -2.34 3.58 -11.06
CA ASN A 35 -1.72 3.14 -12.31
C ASN A 35 -2.25 1.76 -12.76
N GLN A 36 -2.56 0.87 -11.81
CA GLN A 36 -3.20 -0.42 -12.09
C GLN A 36 -4.07 -0.80 -10.90
N SER A 37 -5.29 -1.25 -11.15
CA SER A 37 -6.14 -1.83 -10.11
C SER A 37 -6.91 -3.02 -10.67
N VAL A 38 -6.74 -4.18 -10.06
CA VAL A 38 -7.48 -5.41 -10.34
C VAL A 38 -8.04 -5.89 -9.02
N GLU A 39 -9.34 -5.70 -8.81
CA GLU A 39 -10.01 -6.14 -7.59
C GLU A 39 -10.13 -7.67 -7.56
N PRO A 40 -9.89 -8.35 -6.42
CA PRO A 40 -9.18 -7.92 -5.21
C PRO A 40 -7.75 -8.51 -5.21
N VAL A 41 -7.04 -8.40 -6.33
CA VAL A 41 -5.74 -9.07 -6.57
C VAL A 41 -4.56 -8.11 -6.40
N LYS A 42 -4.67 -6.89 -6.93
CA LYS A 42 -3.54 -5.94 -6.98
C LYS A 42 -4.00 -4.49 -7.12
N VAL A 43 -3.36 -3.60 -6.36
CA VAL A 43 -3.46 -2.13 -6.52
C VAL A 43 -2.05 -1.57 -6.69
N ILE A 44 -1.86 -0.66 -7.64
CA ILE A 44 -0.61 0.07 -7.89
C ILE A 44 -0.96 1.55 -7.91
N GLY A 45 -0.41 2.30 -6.95
CA GLY A 45 -0.46 3.75 -6.91
C GLY A 45 0.88 4.36 -7.25
N LYS A 46 0.88 5.52 -7.92
CA LYS A 46 2.04 6.42 -8.06
C LYS A 46 1.73 7.83 -7.58
N LYS A 47 2.62 8.42 -6.80
CA LYS A 47 2.54 9.81 -6.31
C LYS A 47 3.80 10.56 -6.71
N LYS A 48 3.65 11.77 -7.27
CA LYS A 48 4.80 12.65 -7.51
C LYS A 48 5.24 13.26 -6.19
N VAL A 49 6.54 13.20 -5.88
CA VAL A 49 7.11 13.86 -4.70
C VAL A 49 7.74 15.16 -5.16
N GLN A 50 7.21 16.30 -4.72
CA GLN A 50 7.88 17.59 -4.88
C GLN A 50 8.81 17.78 -3.68
N GLU A 51 10.12 17.78 -3.91
CA GLU A 51 11.08 18.33 -2.95
C GLU A 51 11.11 19.87 -3.10
N GLY A 52 11.36 20.55 -1.98
CA GLY A 52 11.28 22.00 -1.83
C GLY A 52 12.19 22.80 -2.77
N GLU A 53 11.92 24.09 -2.83
CA GLU A 53 12.46 25.10 -3.75
C GLU A 53 13.97 24.97 -4.05
N GLY A 54 14.30 24.34 -5.19
CA GLY A 54 15.65 24.30 -5.75
C GLY A 54 15.60 23.99 -7.25
N ILE A 55 16.05 24.93 -8.08
CA ILE A 55 16.01 24.85 -9.56
C ILE A 55 16.73 23.61 -10.11
N ILE A 56 17.65 23.01 -9.34
CA ILE A 56 18.45 21.85 -9.72
C ILE A 56 17.72 20.52 -9.46
N ASP A 57 16.79 20.45 -8.50
CA ASP A 57 16.03 19.22 -8.16
C ASP A 57 14.85 18.95 -9.11
N SER A 58 14.46 19.93 -9.94
CA SER A 58 13.39 19.77 -10.95
C SER A 58 13.68 18.71 -12.02
N LEU A 59 14.93 18.27 -12.17
CA LEU A 59 15.34 17.25 -13.14
C LEU A 59 15.19 15.80 -12.65
N LEU A 60 15.07 15.58 -11.34
CA LEU A 60 14.86 14.26 -10.76
C LEU A 60 13.50 14.22 -10.07
N SER A 61 12.42 14.22 -10.87
CA SER A 61 11.08 13.96 -10.33
C SER A 61 11.08 12.56 -9.69
N ARG A 62 11.23 12.49 -8.37
CA ARG A 62 11.13 11.23 -7.64
C ARG A 62 9.65 10.87 -7.53
N SER A 63 9.32 9.63 -7.90
CA SER A 63 7.96 9.09 -7.78
C SER A 63 7.91 8.11 -6.62
N ALA A 64 6.99 8.32 -5.70
CA ALA A 64 6.59 7.33 -4.73
C ALA A 64 5.69 6.30 -5.43
N GLU A 65 6.10 5.03 -5.41
CA GLU A 65 5.31 3.92 -5.94
C GLU A 65 4.90 3.01 -4.78
N LEU A 66 3.61 2.68 -4.68
CA LEU A 66 3.07 1.77 -3.67
C LEU A 66 2.24 0.70 -4.35
N HIS A 67 2.68 -0.54 -4.24
CA HIS A 67 2.00 -1.73 -4.76
C HIS A 67 1.43 -2.51 -3.60
N VAL A 68 0.15 -2.87 -3.68
CA VAL A 68 -0.52 -3.71 -2.70
C VAL A 68 -1.07 -4.95 -3.42
N GLY A 69 -0.47 -6.10 -3.12
CA GLY A 69 -0.94 -7.40 -3.56
C GLY A 69 -1.79 -8.07 -2.49
N LEU A 70 -2.87 -8.72 -2.89
CA LEU A 70 -3.79 -9.42 -2.00
C LEU A 70 -3.93 -10.87 -2.48
N TRP A 71 -3.69 -11.82 -1.58
CA TRP A 71 -3.78 -13.25 -1.88
C TRP A 71 -4.58 -13.98 -0.81
N GLN A 72 -5.76 -14.47 -1.19
CA GLN A 72 -6.65 -15.21 -0.29
C GLN A 72 -6.43 -16.72 -0.46
N ARG A 73 -6.20 -17.42 0.65
CA ARG A 73 -6.18 -18.88 0.73
C ARG A 73 -7.09 -19.35 1.87
N GLY A 74 -8.29 -19.80 1.54
CA GLY A 74 -9.29 -20.14 2.55
C GLY A 74 -9.62 -18.91 3.41
N LYS A 75 -9.49 -19.04 4.73
CA LYS A 75 -9.73 -17.95 5.70
C LYS A 75 -8.53 -17.01 5.88
N ASP A 76 -7.37 -17.36 5.35
CA ASP A 76 -6.16 -16.55 5.49
C ASP A 76 -5.98 -15.62 4.28
N LEU A 77 -5.78 -14.34 4.55
CA LEU A 77 -5.48 -13.31 3.58
C LEU A 77 -4.04 -12.83 3.75
N THR A 78 -3.20 -13.04 2.76
CA THR A 78 -1.86 -12.44 2.70
C THR A 78 -1.93 -11.10 1.98
N VAL A 79 -1.43 -10.05 2.63
CA VAL A 79 -1.27 -8.71 2.07
C VAL A 79 0.22 -8.46 1.86
N VAL A 80 0.61 -8.11 0.63
CA VAL A 80 1.99 -7.80 0.25
C VAL A 80 2.07 -6.32 -0.11
N LEU A 81 2.94 -5.57 0.59
CA LEU A 81 3.24 -4.19 0.28
C LEU A 81 4.62 -4.15 -0.39
N ASP A 82 4.69 -3.61 -1.60
CA ASP A 82 5.93 -3.46 -2.37
C ASP A 82 6.05 -2.00 -2.81
N PHE A 83 7.06 -1.28 -2.35
CA PHE A 83 7.06 0.19 -2.37
C PHE A 83 8.44 0.81 -2.61
N SER A 84 8.47 1.98 -3.24
CA SER A 84 9.70 2.74 -3.41
C SER A 84 10.13 3.38 -2.08
N LYS A 85 11.39 3.80 -1.96
CA LYS A 85 11.91 4.45 -0.73
C LYS A 85 11.06 5.68 -0.36
N GLU A 86 10.61 6.42 -1.36
CA GLU A 86 9.80 7.63 -1.21
C GLU A 86 8.37 7.34 -0.73
N ALA A 87 7.89 6.10 -0.89
CA ALA A 87 6.61 5.63 -0.40
C ALA A 87 6.69 4.95 0.99
N ALA A 88 7.88 4.84 1.60
CA ALA A 88 8.04 4.14 2.88
C ALA A 88 7.12 4.67 4.02
N PRO A 89 6.98 6.00 4.23
CA PRO A 89 6.06 6.51 5.25
C PRO A 89 4.59 6.15 4.98
N ASP A 90 4.20 6.14 3.71
CA ASP A 90 2.85 5.79 3.29
C ASP A 90 2.60 4.29 3.45
N ALA A 91 3.62 3.46 3.18
CA ALA A 91 3.58 2.01 3.38
C ALA A 91 3.41 1.64 4.86
N ASP A 92 4.13 2.31 5.77
CA ASP A 92 3.96 2.13 7.22
C ASP A 92 2.57 2.54 7.68
N THR A 93 2.06 3.65 7.14
CA THR A 93 0.73 4.17 7.47
C THR A 93 -0.37 3.20 7.03
N ILE A 94 -0.35 2.74 5.77
CA ILE A 94 -1.37 1.79 5.29
C ILE A 94 -1.28 0.45 6.00
N LYS A 95 -0.07 -0.02 6.33
CA LYS A 95 0.14 -1.20 7.18
C LYS A 95 -0.51 -1.02 8.55
N GLY A 96 -0.29 0.13 9.19
CA GLY A 96 -0.91 0.47 10.48
C GLY A 96 -2.43 0.48 10.41
N ILE A 97 -3.02 1.09 9.38
CA ILE A 97 -4.47 1.11 9.15
C ILE A 97 -5.03 -0.31 8.98
N ILE A 98 -4.39 -1.11 8.13
CA ILE A 98 -4.82 -2.50 7.87
C ILE A 98 -4.77 -3.33 9.14
N LEU A 99 -3.66 -3.26 9.90
CA LEU A 99 -3.52 -4.00 11.15
C LEU A 99 -4.50 -3.51 12.22
N HIS A 100 -4.75 -2.21 12.33
CA HIS A 100 -5.71 -1.66 13.28
C HIS A 100 -7.14 -2.11 12.97
N ARG A 101 -7.56 -2.05 11.70
CA ARG A 101 -8.93 -2.39 11.27
C ARG A 101 -9.20 -3.89 11.19
N PHE A 102 -8.21 -4.67 10.76
CA PHE A 102 -8.39 -6.07 10.36
C PHE A 102 -7.49 -7.05 11.13
N GLY A 103 -6.51 -6.56 11.89
CA GLY A 103 -5.57 -7.39 12.64
C GLY A 103 -6.11 -7.92 13.98
N GLN A 104 -7.27 -7.46 14.45
CA GLN A 104 -7.82 -7.82 15.77
C GLN A 104 -8.50 -9.19 15.85
N GLY A 105 -8.24 -10.10 14.90
CA GLY A 105 -8.83 -11.45 14.87
C GLY A 105 -8.21 -12.48 15.82
N THR A 106 -7.54 -12.10 16.92
CA THR A 106 -6.85 -13.04 17.83
C THR A 106 -7.05 -12.81 19.33
N GLU A 107 -8.14 -12.20 19.77
CA GLU A 107 -8.51 -12.20 21.21
C GLU A 107 -9.94 -12.70 21.42
N THR A 108 -10.18 -13.96 21.10
CA THR A 108 -11.20 -14.77 21.79
C THR A 108 -10.62 -16.16 22.03
N GLY A 109 -9.98 -16.30 23.19
CA GLY A 109 -9.62 -17.56 23.83
C GLY A 109 -10.21 -17.56 25.23
#